data_AF-A0A518HHV1-F1
#
_entry.id   AF-A0A518HHV1-F1
#
_cell.length_a   1.000
_cell.length_b   1.000
_cell.length_c   1.000
_cell.angle_alpha   90.00
_cell.angle_beta   90.00
_cell.angle_gamma   90.00
#
_symmetry.space_group_name_H-M   'P 1'
#
loop_
_entity.id
_entity.type
_entity.pdbx_description
1 polymer ?
#
loop_
_entity_poly.entity_id
_entity_poly.type
_entity_poly.pdbx_seq_one_letter_code
_entity_poly.pdbx_strand_id
1 'polypeptide(L)'
;MSLRTFTFLASVAFFLQPNVASIADDKLPEVQSSENLVAAELDQHATDIRSIDRRFLDARDRLEQSYIQERKSLRETLVRRLNKQKKAHTEKGELDIAVAIRDHMERIEATEIVPPNQPSTKEISSGPAGSPDILGTWRWNNGVDIKNLVSGQTNGAGTWRLVDPQTRTYEFRWKRIPPDRVTLSPNGRVLEGTKAHDPSFRVWAVRID
;
A
#
# COMPACT_ATOMS: atom_id res chain seq x y z
N MET A 1 18.92 -63.80 -28.78
CA MET A 1 20.37 -63.52 -28.76
C MET A 1 20.60 -62.46 -27.68
N SER A 2 21.40 -62.59 -26.63
CA SER A 2 22.42 -63.53 -26.15
C SER A 2 22.59 -63.19 -24.64
N LEU A 3 22.38 -64.11 -23.70
CA LEU A 3 23.41 -64.86 -22.94
C LEU A 3 24.44 -63.94 -22.23
N ARG A 4 24.62 -63.90 -20.90
CA ARG A 4 25.16 -64.94 -19.97
C ARG A 4 25.27 -64.32 -18.56
N THR A 5 24.72 -64.90 -17.48
CA THR A 5 25.37 -65.86 -16.53
C THR A 5 26.77 -65.46 -16.04
N PHE A 6 26.98 -65.25 -14.73
CA PHE A 6 27.54 -66.25 -13.80
C PHE A 6 27.89 -65.65 -12.43
N THR A 7 27.47 -66.38 -11.40
CA THR A 7 27.85 -66.36 -9.99
C THR A 7 29.34 -66.66 -9.79
N PHE A 8 29.96 -66.07 -8.76
CA PHE A 8 31.09 -66.67 -8.06
C PHE A 8 30.88 -66.55 -6.54
N LEU A 9 30.83 -67.72 -5.90
CA LEU A 9 30.91 -67.94 -4.46
C LEU A 9 32.38 -67.99 -4.04
N ALA A 10 32.72 -67.39 -2.91
CA ALA A 10 33.88 -67.78 -2.10
C ALA A 10 33.65 -67.45 -0.61
N SER A 11 33.23 -68.47 0.13
CA SER A 11 33.54 -68.76 1.55
C SER A 11 35.05 -68.63 1.83
N VAL A 12 35.64 -68.42 3.01
CA VAL A 12 35.28 -68.37 4.44
C VAL A 12 36.54 -67.83 5.15
N ALA A 13 36.43 -67.04 6.22
CA ALA A 13 37.34 -67.13 7.37
C ALA A 13 36.76 -66.40 8.58
N PHE A 14 36.63 -67.17 9.65
CA PHE A 14 36.05 -66.88 10.96
C PHE A 14 37.13 -66.30 11.87
N PHE A 15 36.86 -65.21 12.61
CA PHE A 15 37.42 -65.00 13.95
C PHE A 15 36.43 -64.24 14.86
N LEU A 16 36.01 -64.95 15.91
CA LEU A 16 35.62 -64.51 17.26
C LEU A 16 36.41 -63.28 17.76
N GLN A 17 35.98 -62.36 18.63
CA GLN A 17 34.74 -62.06 19.37
C GLN A 17 34.97 -60.66 20.08
N PRO A 18 34.27 -60.22 21.15
CA PRO A 18 33.72 -58.87 21.30
C PRO A 18 34.51 -57.90 22.24
N ASN A 19 34.22 -56.60 22.18
CA ASN A 19 34.44 -55.63 23.28
C ASN A 19 33.46 -54.47 23.06
N VAL A 20 32.34 -54.40 23.77
CA VAL A 20 32.16 -53.73 25.07
C VAL A 20 32.57 -52.25 25.04
N ALA A 21 31.52 -51.42 24.99
CA ALA A 21 31.32 -50.10 25.59
C ALA A 21 32.30 -48.95 25.28
N SER A 22 31.77 -47.93 24.62
CA SER A 22 31.94 -46.55 25.09
C SER A 22 30.66 -45.76 24.82
N ILE A 23 29.95 -45.45 25.90
CA ILE A 23 28.90 -44.44 25.97
C ILE A 23 29.61 -43.08 26.11
N ALA A 24 29.43 -42.21 25.12
CA ALA A 24 29.60 -40.74 25.09
C ALA A 24 29.72 -40.39 23.57
N ASP A 25 29.01 -39.48 22.94
CA ASP A 25 28.44 -38.21 23.39
C ASP A 25 27.17 -37.89 22.60
N ASP A 26 26.24 -37.26 23.30
CA ASP A 26 25.09 -36.55 22.79
C ASP A 26 25.55 -35.15 22.29
N LYS A 27 25.40 -34.81 21.00
CA LYS A 27 25.12 -33.44 20.48
C LYS A 27 25.10 -33.31 18.94
N LEU A 28 23.85 -33.26 18.42
CA LEU A 28 23.29 -32.42 17.35
C LEU A 28 24.21 -31.70 16.33
N PRO A 29 23.99 -31.95 15.02
CA PRO A 29 24.25 -30.99 13.95
C PRO A 29 22.97 -30.71 13.14
N GLU A 30 21.95 -30.09 13.73
CA GLU A 30 20.69 -29.78 12.99
C GLU A 30 20.26 -28.29 13.08
N VAL A 31 20.87 -27.52 13.99
CA VAL A 31 20.49 -26.11 14.24
C VAL A 31 21.13 -25.14 13.24
N GLN A 32 22.35 -25.41 12.75
CA GLN A 32 23.02 -24.50 11.80
C GLN A 32 22.44 -24.56 10.38
N SER A 33 21.83 -25.68 9.99
CA SER A 33 21.20 -25.84 8.66
C SER A 33 19.90 -25.04 8.57
N SER A 34 19.11 -25.04 9.67
CA SER A 34 17.84 -24.33 9.75
C SER A 34 18.03 -22.80 9.84
N GLU A 35 19.01 -22.30 10.60
CA GLU A 35 19.31 -20.86 10.65
C GLU A 35 19.76 -20.29 9.29
N ASN A 36 20.59 -21.04 8.55
CA ASN A 36 21.02 -20.62 7.22
C ASN A 36 19.89 -20.68 6.18
N LEU A 37 18.96 -21.64 6.32
CA LEU A 37 17.73 -21.71 5.51
C LEU A 37 16.81 -20.51 5.78
N VAL A 38 16.59 -20.16 7.05
CA VAL A 38 15.77 -19.01 7.45
C VAL A 38 16.40 -17.70 6.95
N ALA A 39 17.73 -17.56 7.02
CA ALA A 39 18.43 -16.38 6.50
C ALA A 39 18.28 -16.24 4.97
N ALA A 40 18.37 -17.34 4.22
CA ALA A 40 18.18 -17.35 2.77
C ALA A 40 16.73 -17.03 2.37
N GLU A 41 15.74 -17.59 3.08
CA GLU A 41 14.33 -17.27 2.87
C GLU A 41 14.04 -15.79 3.17
N LEU A 42 14.61 -15.24 4.25
CA LEU A 42 14.43 -13.83 4.60
C LEU A 42 15.01 -12.89 3.54
N ASP A 43 16.18 -13.21 2.98
CA ASP A 43 16.81 -12.42 1.91
C ASP A 43 16.03 -12.52 0.59
N GLN A 44 15.47 -13.70 0.30
CA GLN A 44 14.55 -13.88 -0.83
C GLN A 44 13.29 -13.05 -0.66
N HIS A 45 12.66 -13.07 0.52
CA HIS A 45 11.50 -12.22 0.82
C HIS A 45 11.81 -10.73 0.73
N ALA A 46 12.98 -10.30 1.21
CA ALA A 46 13.42 -8.91 1.09
C ALA A 46 13.56 -8.50 -0.39
N THR A 47 14.08 -9.40 -1.23
CA THR A 47 14.18 -9.19 -2.68
C THR A 47 12.81 -9.11 -3.33
N ASP A 48 11.89 -10.00 -2.97
CA ASP A 48 10.53 -10.02 -3.49
C ASP A 48 9.78 -8.73 -3.13
N ILE A 49 9.87 -8.27 -1.89
CA ILE A 49 9.26 -7.02 -1.43
C ILE A 49 9.78 -5.83 -2.24
N ARG A 50 11.11 -5.71 -2.42
CA ARG A 50 11.70 -4.64 -3.25
C ARG A 50 11.23 -4.72 -4.70
N SER A 51 11.06 -5.93 -5.23
CA SER A 51 10.57 -6.12 -6.60
C SER A 51 9.10 -5.69 -6.76
N ILE A 52 8.27 -5.97 -5.75
CA ILE A 52 6.86 -5.56 -5.72
C ILE A 52 6.77 -4.03 -5.63
N ASP A 53 7.58 -3.41 -4.77
CA ASP A 53 7.62 -1.95 -4.62
C ASP A 53 7.99 -1.25 -5.94
N ARG A 54 9.04 -1.74 -6.62
CA ARG A 54 9.41 -1.23 -7.97
C ARG A 54 8.27 -1.37 -8.97
N ARG A 55 7.62 -2.54 -9.03
CA ARG A 55 6.48 -2.77 -9.94
C ARG A 55 5.30 -1.85 -9.61
N PHE A 56 5.07 -1.58 -8.34
CA PHE A 56 4.02 -0.67 -7.90
C PHE A 56 4.32 0.78 -8.33
N LEU A 57 5.55 1.26 -8.12
CA LEU A 57 5.98 2.58 -8.56
C LEU A 57 5.89 2.72 -10.09
N ASP A 58 6.37 1.72 -10.83
CA ASP A 58 6.26 1.70 -12.30
C ASP A 58 4.80 1.73 -12.77
N ALA A 59 3.92 0.96 -12.12
CA ALA A 59 2.49 0.92 -12.45
C ALA A 59 1.82 2.27 -12.17
N ARG A 60 2.16 2.92 -11.05
CA ARG A 60 1.66 4.25 -10.70
C ARG A 60 2.10 5.28 -11.73
N ASP A 61 3.38 5.31 -12.08
CA ASP A 61 3.92 6.29 -13.00
C ASP A 61 3.33 6.12 -14.41
N ARG A 62 3.11 4.87 -14.86
CA ARG A 62 2.37 4.57 -16.11
C ARG A 62 0.94 5.08 -16.09
N LEU A 63 0.25 4.90 -14.97
CA LEU A 63 -1.13 5.36 -14.80
C LEU A 63 -1.21 6.90 -14.80
N GLU A 64 -0.26 7.58 -14.18
CA GLU A 64 -0.20 9.05 -14.20
C GLU A 64 0.05 9.57 -15.62
N GLN A 65 0.97 8.94 -16.35
CA GLN A 65 1.24 9.28 -17.75
C GLN A 65 0.01 9.08 -18.64
N SER A 66 -0.69 7.95 -18.51
CA SER A 66 -1.89 7.67 -19.31
C SER A 66 -3.00 8.68 -19.00
N TYR A 67 -3.22 8.99 -17.72
CA TYR A 67 -4.19 10.00 -17.30
C TYR A 67 -3.89 11.38 -17.89
N ILE A 68 -2.63 11.83 -17.79
CA ILE A 68 -2.21 13.13 -18.34
C ILE A 68 -2.41 13.16 -19.86
N GLN A 69 -2.03 12.08 -20.55
CA GLN A 69 -2.17 11.97 -22.00
C GLN A 69 -3.64 11.98 -22.44
N GLU A 70 -4.50 11.21 -21.79
CA GLU A 70 -5.94 11.17 -22.07
C GLU A 70 -6.59 12.54 -21.85
N ARG A 71 -6.29 13.20 -20.72
CA ARG A 71 -6.80 14.54 -20.42
C ARG A 71 -6.33 15.58 -21.43
N LYS A 72 -5.08 15.52 -21.89
CA LYS A 72 -4.56 16.39 -22.97
C LYS A 72 -5.33 16.15 -24.28
N SER A 73 -5.52 14.90 -24.67
CA SER A 73 -6.27 14.53 -25.88
C SER A 73 -7.72 15.01 -25.83
N LEU A 74 -8.39 14.83 -24.68
CA LEU A 74 -9.74 15.33 -24.46
C LEU A 74 -9.80 16.85 -24.59
N ARG A 75 -8.85 17.56 -23.96
CA ARG A 75 -8.75 19.02 -24.02
C ARG A 75 -8.55 19.52 -25.45
N GLU A 76 -7.65 18.90 -26.21
CA GLU A 76 -7.44 19.24 -27.63
C GLU A 76 -8.72 19.04 -28.45
N THR A 77 -9.44 17.94 -28.21
CA THR A 77 -10.69 17.63 -28.90
C THR A 77 -11.77 18.68 -28.60
N LEU A 78 -11.87 19.10 -27.34
CA LEU A 78 -12.79 20.17 -26.91
C LEU A 78 -12.42 21.51 -27.54
N VAL A 79 -11.16 21.92 -27.48
CA VAL A 79 -10.65 23.16 -28.08
C VAL A 79 -10.91 23.18 -29.58
N ARG A 80 -10.66 22.07 -30.31
CA ARG A 80 -10.96 21.98 -31.75
C ARG A 80 -12.44 22.17 -32.04
N ARG A 81 -13.33 21.60 -31.22
CA ARG A 81 -14.79 21.78 -31.35
C ARG A 81 -15.21 23.22 -31.09
N LEU A 82 -14.70 23.82 -30.02
CA LEU A 82 -14.98 25.22 -29.67
C LEU A 82 -14.47 26.17 -30.74
N ASN A 83 -13.29 25.94 -31.33
CA ASN A 83 -12.79 26.75 -32.44
C ASN A 83 -13.71 26.69 -33.67
N LYS A 84 -14.28 25.52 -33.99
CA LYS A 84 -15.27 25.40 -35.07
C LYS A 84 -16.54 26.21 -34.75
N GLN A 85 -17.04 26.13 -33.52
CA GLN A 85 -18.19 26.92 -33.09
C GLN A 85 -17.91 28.41 -33.13
N LYS A 86 -16.76 28.85 -32.60
CA LYS A 86 -16.31 30.25 -32.65
C LYS A 86 -16.34 30.77 -34.09
N LYS A 87 -15.72 30.04 -35.02
CA LYS A 87 -15.68 30.42 -36.45
C LYS A 87 -17.09 30.56 -37.04
N ALA A 88 -17.98 29.60 -36.76
CA ALA A 88 -19.36 29.65 -37.23
C ALA A 88 -20.13 30.86 -36.69
N HIS A 89 -19.94 31.22 -35.41
CA HIS A 89 -20.56 32.41 -34.82
C HIS A 89 -19.95 33.72 -35.34
N THR A 90 -18.64 33.74 -35.61
CA THR A 90 -17.98 34.89 -36.27
C THR A 90 -18.52 35.13 -37.67
N GLU A 91 -18.71 34.07 -38.47
CA GLU A 91 -19.27 34.16 -39.83
C GLU A 91 -20.73 34.65 -39.84
N LYS A 92 -21.49 34.37 -38.77
CA LYS A 92 -22.87 34.86 -38.57
C LYS A 92 -22.96 36.29 -38.05
N GLY A 93 -21.84 36.92 -37.69
CA GLY A 93 -21.83 38.25 -37.06
C GLY A 93 -22.19 38.25 -35.56
N GLU A 94 -22.27 37.08 -34.93
CA GLU A 94 -22.60 36.91 -33.50
C GLU A 94 -21.32 37.04 -32.64
N LEU A 95 -20.72 38.23 -32.64
CA LEU A 95 -19.40 38.47 -32.07
C LEU A 95 -19.33 38.23 -30.56
N ASP A 96 -20.37 38.58 -29.81
CA ASP A 96 -20.42 38.38 -28.35
C ASP A 96 -20.32 36.88 -28.00
N ILE A 97 -20.96 36.02 -28.78
CA ILE A 97 -20.91 34.57 -28.60
C ILE A 97 -19.52 34.04 -28.96
N ALA A 98 -18.93 34.53 -30.05
CA ALA A 98 -17.58 34.13 -30.47
C ALA A 98 -16.51 34.53 -29.43
N VAL A 99 -16.66 35.71 -28.81
CA VAL A 99 -15.83 36.18 -27.69
C VAL A 99 -16.00 35.27 -26.47
N ALA A 100 -17.23 34.97 -26.07
CA ALA A 100 -17.48 34.07 -24.94
C ALA A 100 -16.87 32.67 -25.15
N ILE A 101 -16.92 32.14 -26.38
CA ILE A 101 -16.30 30.86 -26.73
C ILE A 101 -14.77 30.92 -26.63
N ARG A 102 -14.15 32.01 -27.11
CA ARG A 102 -12.69 32.21 -26.97
C ARG A 102 -12.29 32.21 -25.49
N ASP A 103 -12.98 33.00 -24.67
CA ASP A 103 -12.68 33.11 -23.24
C ASP A 103 -12.90 31.75 -22.54
N HIS A 104 -13.88 30.96 -22.99
CA HIS A 104 -14.09 29.60 -22.50
C HIS A 104 -12.94 28.65 -22.88
N MET A 105 -12.42 28.75 -24.11
CA MET A 105 -11.24 27.99 -24.53
C MET A 105 -10.01 28.33 -23.68
N GLU A 106 -9.75 29.62 -23.45
CA GLU A 106 -8.62 30.08 -22.63
C GLU A 106 -8.68 29.50 -21.22
N ARG A 107 -9.88 29.44 -20.60
CA ARG A 107 -10.07 28.81 -19.29
C ARG A 107 -9.79 27.30 -19.31
N ILE A 108 -10.23 26.60 -20.35
CA ILE A 108 -9.97 25.16 -20.51
C ILE A 108 -8.47 24.88 -20.69
N GLU A 109 -7.77 25.71 -21.45
CA GLU A 109 -6.33 25.59 -21.68
C GLU A 109 -5.52 25.92 -20.43
N ALA A 110 -5.94 26.94 -19.68
CA ALA A 110 -5.34 27.35 -18.41
C ALA A 110 -5.58 26.36 -17.26
N THR A 111 -6.55 25.43 -17.41
CA THR A 111 -6.82 24.42 -16.39
C THR A 111 -5.68 23.39 -16.36
N GLU A 112 -5.02 23.29 -15.21
CA GLU A 112 -3.95 22.31 -14.97
C GLU A 112 -4.50 20.88 -14.93
N ILE A 113 -3.81 19.95 -15.58
CA ILE A 113 -4.18 18.53 -15.58
C ILE A 113 -3.49 17.88 -14.38
N VAL A 114 -4.24 17.74 -13.29
CA VAL A 114 -3.77 17.10 -12.05
C VAL A 114 -4.30 15.66 -11.98
N PRO A 115 -3.43 14.65 -11.80
CA PRO A 115 -3.83 13.28 -11.51
C PRO A 115 -4.64 13.19 -10.19
N PRO A 116 -5.69 12.35 -10.13
CA PRO A 116 -6.63 12.30 -9.01
C PRO A 116 -6.03 11.81 -7.67
N ASN A 117 -4.80 11.28 -7.68
CA ASN A 117 -4.12 10.73 -6.50
C ASN A 117 -2.81 11.45 -6.16
N GLN A 118 -2.51 12.60 -6.78
CA GLN A 118 -1.41 13.41 -6.28
C GLN A 118 -1.82 13.99 -4.92
N PRO A 119 -1.03 13.79 -3.84
CA PRO A 119 -1.18 14.60 -2.66
C PRO A 119 -0.89 16.03 -3.11
N SER A 120 -1.95 16.82 -3.27
CA SER A 120 -1.82 18.19 -3.68
C SER A 120 -0.94 18.88 -2.65
N THR A 121 0.24 19.33 -3.07
CA THR A 121 1.14 20.16 -2.24
C THR A 121 0.47 21.50 -1.86
N LYS A 122 -0.76 21.75 -2.33
CA LYS A 122 -1.63 22.87 -2.00
C LYS A 122 -2.83 22.52 -1.09
N GLU A 123 -3.04 21.26 -0.69
CA GLU A 123 -4.02 20.91 0.36
C GLU A 123 -3.33 20.55 1.69
N ILE A 124 -2.42 21.41 2.11
CA ILE A 124 -2.41 21.76 3.52
C ILE A 124 -3.45 22.89 3.63
N SER A 125 -4.60 22.59 4.24
CA SER A 125 -5.71 23.50 4.53
C SER A 125 -6.66 23.89 3.37
N SER A 126 -7.70 23.08 3.16
CA SER A 126 -9.08 23.60 3.02
C SER A 126 -10.11 22.46 2.91
N GLY A 127 -10.06 21.50 3.84
CA GLY A 127 -11.32 20.93 4.33
C GLY A 127 -12.04 22.02 5.14
N PRO A 128 -13.38 22.03 5.20
CA PRO A 128 -14.10 22.99 6.04
C PRO A 128 -13.50 22.94 7.44
N ALA A 129 -13.03 24.09 7.92
CA ALA A 129 -12.51 24.23 9.27
C ALA A 129 -13.53 23.64 10.25
N GLY A 130 -13.25 22.44 10.77
CA GLY A 130 -14.10 21.81 11.79
C GLY A 130 -14.35 20.31 11.70
N SER A 131 -13.97 19.60 10.62
CA SER A 131 -14.17 18.14 10.54
C SER A 131 -12.84 17.40 10.42
N PRO A 132 -12.39 16.66 11.46
CA PRO A 132 -11.13 15.93 11.41
C PRO A 132 -11.14 14.85 10.32
N ASP A 133 -10.06 14.75 9.53
CA ASP A 133 -9.91 13.81 8.39
C ASP A 133 -10.11 12.33 8.77
N ILE A 134 -10.11 12.03 10.07
CA ILE A 134 -10.30 10.70 10.65
C ILE A 134 -11.78 10.30 10.84
N LEU A 135 -12.73 11.20 10.62
CA LEU A 135 -14.16 10.88 10.71
C LEU A 135 -14.57 9.82 9.69
N GLY A 136 -15.61 9.04 9.99
CA GLY A 136 -16.08 7.97 9.11
C GLY A 136 -15.85 6.58 9.69
N THR A 137 -16.01 5.56 8.85
CA THR A 137 -16.01 4.15 9.25
C THR A 137 -14.72 3.45 8.84
N TRP A 138 -14.11 2.77 9.80
CA TRP A 138 -12.80 2.14 9.68
C TRP A 138 -12.88 0.67 10.06
N ARG A 139 -12.42 -0.20 9.17
CA ARG A 139 -12.22 -1.63 9.41
C ARG A 139 -10.86 -1.83 10.05
N TRP A 140 -10.82 -2.16 11.33
CA TRP A 140 -9.57 -2.42 12.06
C TRP A 140 -9.00 -3.80 11.73
N ASN A 141 -7.71 -3.98 11.97
CA ASN A 141 -6.98 -5.23 11.71
C ASN A 141 -7.55 -6.46 12.46
N ASN A 142 -8.32 -6.26 13.52
CA ASN A 142 -9.07 -7.29 14.22
C ASN A 142 -10.45 -7.61 13.59
N GLY A 143 -10.76 -7.02 12.43
CA GLY A 143 -12.02 -7.19 11.71
C GLY A 143 -13.18 -6.33 12.22
N VAL A 144 -12.98 -5.51 13.24
CA VAL A 144 -14.06 -4.70 13.84
C VAL A 144 -14.23 -3.38 13.10
N ASP A 145 -15.48 -3.03 12.80
CA ASP A 145 -15.86 -1.74 12.23
C ASP A 145 -16.09 -0.69 13.29
N ILE A 146 -15.27 0.36 13.23
CA ILE A 146 -15.31 1.47 14.16
C ILE A 146 -15.62 2.76 13.41
N LYS A 147 -16.72 3.40 13.79
CA LYS A 147 -17.11 4.71 13.30
C LYS A 147 -16.62 5.80 14.24
N ASN A 148 -15.81 6.72 13.71
CA ASN A 148 -15.30 7.88 14.42
C ASN A 148 -16.29 9.04 14.28
N LEU A 149 -16.78 9.54 15.42
CA LEU A 149 -17.78 10.59 15.52
C LEU A 149 -17.14 11.95 15.79
N VAL A 150 -17.77 13.02 15.32
CA VAL A 150 -17.32 14.42 15.51
C VAL A 150 -17.06 14.77 16.98
N SER A 151 -17.74 14.11 17.91
CA SER A 151 -17.57 14.29 19.37
C SER A 151 -16.24 13.78 19.93
N GLY A 152 -15.36 13.19 19.13
CA GLY A 152 -14.15 12.51 19.63
C GLY A 152 -14.45 11.13 20.21
N GLN A 153 -15.67 10.62 20.04
CA GLN A 153 -16.07 9.27 20.46
C GLN A 153 -16.08 8.32 19.26
N THR A 154 -16.00 7.02 19.57
CA THR A 154 -16.28 5.96 18.61
C THR A 154 -17.60 5.26 18.94
N ASN A 155 -18.21 4.59 17.95
CA ASN A 155 -19.33 3.68 18.19
C ASN A 155 -18.96 2.48 19.10
N GLY A 156 -17.66 2.13 19.20
CA GLY A 156 -17.13 0.96 19.90
C GLY A 156 -16.67 1.20 21.35
N ALA A 157 -17.26 2.16 22.05
CA ALA A 157 -16.88 2.51 23.44
C ALA A 157 -15.39 2.91 23.61
N GLY A 158 -14.84 3.61 22.63
CA GLY A 158 -13.55 4.29 22.70
C GLY A 158 -13.68 5.79 22.44
N THR A 159 -12.58 6.51 22.67
CA THR A 159 -12.44 7.92 22.30
C THR A 159 -11.20 8.10 21.46
N TRP A 160 -11.20 9.06 20.55
CA TRP A 160 -10.04 9.39 19.72
C TRP A 160 -9.71 10.87 19.87
N ARG A 161 -8.43 11.20 19.70
CA ARG A 161 -7.94 12.59 19.68
C ARG A 161 -6.78 12.75 18.73
N LEU A 162 -6.64 13.93 18.16
CA LEU A 162 -5.46 14.33 17.40
C LEU A 162 -4.31 14.63 18.39
N VAL A 163 -3.15 14.02 18.16
CA VAL A 163 -1.94 14.21 19.00
C VAL A 163 -0.95 15.12 18.29
N ASP A 164 -0.71 14.88 17.00
CA ASP A 164 0.20 15.69 16.19
C ASP A 164 -0.48 16.05 14.86
N PRO A 165 -0.83 17.33 14.65
CA PRO A 165 -1.41 17.81 13.40
C PRO A 165 -0.47 17.71 12.20
N GLN A 166 0.85 17.82 12.39
CA GLN A 166 1.83 17.85 11.30
C GLN A 166 1.98 16.48 10.66
N THR A 167 2.07 15.45 11.51
CA THR A 167 2.18 14.06 11.07
C THR A 167 0.83 13.37 10.91
N ARG A 168 -0.29 14.06 11.23
CA ARG A 168 -1.65 13.49 11.27
C ARG A 168 -1.71 12.24 12.15
N THR A 169 -1.09 12.31 13.32
CA THR A 169 -1.08 11.23 14.31
C THR A 169 -2.22 11.40 15.31
N TYR A 170 -2.96 10.34 15.52
CA TYR A 170 -4.11 10.23 16.39
C TYR A 170 -3.86 9.19 17.49
N GLU A 171 -4.51 9.39 18.63
CA GLU A 171 -4.52 8.44 19.74
C GLU A 171 -5.94 7.95 19.98
N PHE A 172 -6.12 6.63 20.00
CA PHE A 172 -7.37 5.97 20.37
C PHE A 172 -7.24 5.42 21.78
N ARG A 173 -8.16 5.81 22.66
CA ARG A 173 -8.28 5.29 24.02
C ARG A 173 -9.48 4.37 24.09
N TRP A 174 -9.21 3.13 24.46
CA TRP A 174 -10.20 2.09 24.59
C TRP A 174 -10.47 1.80 26.07
N LYS A 175 -11.68 1.40 26.45
CA LYS A 175 -12.03 1.18 27.86
C LYS A 175 -11.23 0.10 28.59
N ARG A 176 -10.72 -0.91 27.87
CA ARG A 176 -10.13 -2.12 28.47
C ARG A 176 -8.77 -2.54 27.89
N ILE A 177 -8.28 -1.81 26.89
CA ILE A 177 -7.01 -2.13 26.25
C ILE A 177 -6.14 -0.86 26.18
N PRO A 178 -4.80 -1.01 26.12
CA PRO A 178 -3.89 0.11 25.98
C PRO A 178 -4.27 1.03 24.81
N PRO A 179 -3.97 2.33 24.91
CA PRO A 179 -4.24 3.25 23.81
C PRO A 179 -3.45 2.85 22.56
N ASP A 180 -4.03 3.07 21.40
CA ASP A 180 -3.33 2.95 20.12
C ASP A 180 -2.91 4.33 19.64
N ARG A 181 -1.72 4.43 19.05
CA ARG A 181 -1.24 5.62 18.35
C ARG A 181 -1.09 5.29 16.89
N VAL A 182 -1.88 5.95 16.04
CA VAL A 182 -1.97 5.68 14.60
C VAL A 182 -1.81 6.96 13.80
N THR A 183 -1.16 6.85 12.66
CA THR A 183 -0.95 7.93 11.72
C THR A 183 -1.83 7.72 10.51
N LEU A 184 -2.49 8.79 10.07
CA LEU A 184 -3.28 8.77 8.85
C LEU A 184 -2.38 8.93 7.63
N SER A 185 -2.48 7.98 6.71
CA SER A 185 -1.78 8.02 5.44
C SER A 185 -2.15 9.29 4.64
N PRO A 186 -1.25 9.81 3.79
CA PRO A 186 -1.53 11.01 2.99
C PRO A 186 -2.77 10.90 2.11
N ASN A 187 -3.11 9.69 1.64
CA ASN A 187 -4.30 9.41 0.85
C ASN A 187 -5.61 9.33 1.67
N GLY A 188 -5.55 9.52 3.00
CA GLY A 188 -6.71 9.52 3.88
C GLY A 188 -7.44 8.19 3.99
N ARG A 189 -6.81 7.07 3.60
CA ARG A 189 -7.48 5.75 3.49
C ARG A 189 -7.02 4.72 4.52
N VAL A 190 -5.85 4.90 5.11
CA VAL A 190 -5.23 3.93 6.01
C VAL A 190 -4.76 4.62 7.28
N LEU A 191 -5.10 4.03 8.42
CA LEU A 191 -4.49 4.33 9.71
C LEU A 191 -3.47 3.23 9.99
N GLU A 192 -2.25 3.61 10.37
CA GLU A 192 -1.21 2.65 10.75
C GLU A 192 -0.43 3.16 11.97
N GLY A 193 -0.10 2.26 12.88
CA GLY A 193 0.77 2.60 14.00
C GLY A 193 0.94 1.45 14.98
N THR A 194 1.04 1.79 16.26
CA THR A 194 1.35 0.83 17.32
C THR A 194 0.53 1.09 18.58
N LYS A 195 0.53 0.12 19.49
CA LYS A 195 0.07 0.36 20.86
C LYS A 195 1.01 1.36 21.55
N ALA A 196 0.45 2.26 22.34
CA ALA A 196 1.20 3.32 23.02
C ALA A 196 2.28 2.79 23.97
N HIS A 197 2.10 1.60 24.52
CA HIS A 197 3.03 0.96 25.46
C HIS A 197 3.75 -0.26 24.88
N ASP A 198 3.47 -0.59 23.61
CA ASP A 198 4.09 -1.73 22.93
C ASP A 198 4.33 -1.38 21.45
N PRO A 199 5.54 -0.90 21.10
CA PRO A 199 5.88 -0.54 19.73
C PRO A 199 6.04 -1.77 18.81
N SER A 200 6.12 -2.98 19.37
CA SER A 200 6.20 -4.22 18.58
C SER A 200 4.82 -4.63 18.04
N PHE A 201 3.75 -4.24 18.72
CA PHE A 201 2.40 -4.54 18.30
C PHE A 201 1.91 -3.53 17.25
N ARG A 202 1.79 -3.97 16.00
CA ARG A 202 1.24 -3.18 14.89
C ARG A 202 -0.28 -3.14 14.95
N VAL A 203 -0.83 -1.95 14.74
CA VAL A 203 -2.26 -1.72 14.56
C VAL A 203 -2.47 -0.97 13.25
N TRP A 204 -3.51 -1.35 12.53
CA TRP A 204 -3.90 -0.66 11.32
C TRP A 204 -5.41 -0.74 11.11
N ALA A 205 -5.94 0.21 10.35
CA ALA A 205 -7.33 0.23 9.94
C ALA A 205 -7.47 0.82 8.54
N VAL A 206 -8.46 0.36 7.78
CA VAL A 206 -8.75 0.82 6.43
C VAL A 206 -10.11 1.48 6.39
N ARG A 207 -10.22 2.62 5.72
CA ARG A 207 -11.48 3.32 5.51
C ARG A 207 -12.39 2.51 4.58
N ILE A 208 -13.66 2.36 4.95
CA ILE A 208 -14.64 1.53 4.21
C ILE A 208 -15.89 2.28 3.75
N ASP A 209 -15.99 3.57 4.05
CA ASP A 209 -17.02 4.46 3.52
C ASP A 209 -16.56 5.26 2.29
#